data_AF-A0A349FAF3-F1
#
_entry.id   AF-A0A349FAF3-F1
#
_cell.length_a   1.000
_cell.length_b   1.000
_cell.length_c   1.000
_cell.angle_alpha   90.00
_cell.angle_beta   90.00
_cell.angle_gamma   90.00
#
_symmetry.space_group_name_H-M   'P 1'
#
loop_
_entity.id
_entity.type
_entity.pdbx_description
1 polymer ?
#
loop_
_entity_poly.entity_id
_entity_poly.type
_entity_poly.pdbx_seq_one_letter_code
_entity_poly.pdbx_strand_id
1 'polypeptide(L)' 'VEIGIRRLEARPTADLCIDCKTLAEMKERQMQG' A
#
# COMPACT_ATOMS: atom_id res chain seq x y z
N VAL A 1 -4.35 -3.72 -10.41
CA VAL A 1 -4.85 -3.61 -9.02
C VAL A 1 -5.35 -2.19 -8.83
N GLU A 2 -6.57 -2.00 -8.37
CA GLU A 2 -7.19 -0.67 -8.28
C GLU A 2 -7.04 -0.06 -6.88
N ILE A 3 -6.89 1.27 -6.81
CA ILE A 3 -6.87 2.02 -5.55
C ILE A 3 -8.29 2.48 -5.26
N GLY A 4 -8.93 1.88 -4.25
CA GLY A 4 -10.32 2.21 -3.93
C GLY A 4 -10.52 3.70 -3.58
N ILE A 5 -11.64 4.27 -3.98
CA ILE A 5 -11.95 5.70 -3.80
C ILE A 5 -11.83 6.16 -2.35
N ARG A 6 -12.32 5.38 -1.38
CA ARG A 6 -12.21 5.70 0.06
C ARG A 6 -10.77 5.86 0.53
N ARG A 7 -9.84 5.12 -0.09
CA ARG A 7 -8.41 5.23 0.22
C ARG A 7 -7.83 6.51 -0.36
N LEU A 8 -8.22 6.89 -1.58
CA LEU A 8 -7.81 8.16 -2.19
C LEU A 8 -8.41 9.36 -1.46
N GLU A 9 -9.65 9.27 -0.98
CA GLU A 9 -10.27 10.32 -0.16
C GLU A 9 -9.53 10.51 1.17
N ALA A 10 -9.15 9.41 1.83
CA ALA A 10 -8.36 9.48 3.06
C ALA A 10 -6.89 9.86 2.82
N ARG A 11 -6.32 9.48 1.67
CA ARG A 11 -4.92 9.66 1.29
C ARG A 11 -4.82 9.90 -0.23
N PRO A 12 -4.90 11.17 -0.70
CA PRO A 12 -4.98 11.49 -2.13
C PRO A 12 -3.68 11.21 -2.91
N THR A 13 -2.57 11.01 -2.20
CA THR A 13 -1.26 10.68 -2.77
C THR A 13 -0.94 9.19 -2.64
N ALA A 14 -1.92 8.32 -2.42
CA ALA A 14 -1.67 6.89 -2.33
C ALA A 14 -1.37 6.30 -3.72
N ASP A 15 -0.14 5.88 -3.97
CA ASP A 15 0.28 5.23 -5.23
C ASP A 15 0.07 3.71 -5.25
N LEU A 16 -0.07 3.10 -4.08
CA LEU A 16 -0.28 1.66 -3.92
C LEU A 16 -1.69 1.39 -3.40
N CYS A 17 -2.31 0.32 -3.92
CA CYS A 17 -3.52 -0.23 -3.31
C CYS A 17 -3.21 -0.80 -1.91
N ILE A 18 -4.26 -1.23 -1.20
CA ILE A 18 -4.12 -1.79 0.14
C ILE A 18 -3.24 -3.04 0.13
N ASP A 19 -3.51 -4.00 -0.75
CA ASP A 19 -2.78 -5.27 -0.80
C ASP A 19 -1.30 -5.08 -1.19
N CYS A 20 -1.03 -4.24 -2.18
CA CYS A 20 0.34 -3.91 -2.59
C CYS A 20 1.12 -3.23 -1.48
N LYS A 21 0.47 -2.34 -0.70
CA LYS A 21 1.11 -1.72 0.47
C LYS A 21 1.43 -2.77 1.53
N THR A 22 0.48 -3.67 1.84
CA THR A 22 0.71 -4.74 2.81
C THR A 22 1.87 -5.65 2.38
N LEU A 23 1.92 -6.04 1.11
CA LEU A 23 3.01 -6.85 0.56
C LEU A 23 4.35 -6.13 0.59
N ALA A 24 4.37 -4.82 0.31
CA ALA A 24 5.57 -4.00 0.44
C ALA A 24 6.06 -3.99 1.90
N GLU A 25 5.19 -3.71 2.86
CA GLU A 25 5.53 -3.70 4.29
C GLU A 25 6.02 -5.07 4.77
N MET A 26 5.45 -6.16 4.27
CA MET A 26 5.93 -7.52 4.56
C MET A 26 7.33 -7.77 3.99
N LYS A 27 7.58 -7.35 2.75
CA LYS A 27 8.89 -7.48 2.10
C LYS A 27 9.95 -6.63 2.80
N GLU A 28 9.62 -5.41 3.19
CA GLU A 28 10.51 -4.53 3.95
C GLU A 28 10.94 -5.19 5.27
N ARG A 29 9.99 -5.79 6.00
CA ARG A 29 10.28 -6.55 7.22
C ARG A 29 11.18 -7.77 6.98
N GLN A 30 11.02 -8.46 5.84
CA GLN A 30 11.85 -9.61 5.49
C GLN A 30 13.28 -9.22 5.06
N MET A 31 13.42 -8.07 4.41
CA MET A 31 14.71 -7.58 3.90
C MET A 31 15.55 -6.82 4.93
N GLN A 32 14.95 -6.36 6.03
CA GLN A 32 15.66 -5.70 7.13
C GLN A 32 16.44 -6.67 8.05
N GLY A 33 16.62 -7.92 7.63
CA GLY A 33 17.38 -8.97 8.33
C GLY A 33 18.79 -9.17 7.78
#